data_AF-A0A2D8Z1N3-F1
#
_entry.id   AF-A0A2D8Z1N3-F1
#
_cell.length_a   1.000
_cell.length_b   1.000
_cell.length_c   1.000
_cell.angle_alpha   90.00
_cell.angle_beta   90.00
_cell.angle_gamma   90.00
#
_symmetry.space_group_name_H-M   'P 1'
#
loop_
_entity.id
_entity.type
_entity.pdbx_description
1 polymer ?
#
loop_
_entity_poly.entity_id
_entity_poly.type
_entity_poly.pdbx_seq_one_letter_code
_entity_poly.pdbx_strand_id
1 'polypeptide(L)'
;EAREYLRQRKIDIQIAKNWTIGLAPENGNLFKNWCESQGFNNEQMVASGLMSYRDQEEFSKGVYSRFRNRIMFPLHNDYGDTIAFSGRVFTPQNKLAKYVNSPETLAFKKSNVFFGLNKSKRSIAKKESVIICEGQLDLIRCFENGIENVVAPLGTALNEKHVNLLKRFTGQQGEVVLCFDSDSAGYKASVRAYEEISKVGIYVRALQLPVNYDPDLLITEFGPGKFIELVTSAKAFHEYQIESLSKQLNLNNARDRIQFANDLSITISQVNDPIARDGYINDVAIRIGISADEFRKRVVNSFNKKSHQSLPNTNESKKDDVIKAEQDVEILIKLSLTDAATKEWIRNSININEELKHLKDFDILSELFKSLPSTEEPEDINAFISSKDSHIATFLNDVILRDFAHLSLVDAKKALIRLKIKSLQDKIDLNKTFSRREGISNEEILTITSKVETQRKELLDFKKALTNIDKSRE
;
A
#
# COMPACT_ATOMS: atom_id res chain seq x y z
N GLU A 1 32.66 -13.23 1.28
CA GLU A 1 31.95 -12.17 0.53
C GLU A 1 31.10 -11.26 1.42
N ALA A 2 30.00 -11.73 2.03
CA ALA A 2 29.11 -10.89 2.85
C ALA A 2 29.84 -10.06 3.95
N ARG A 3 30.76 -10.69 4.70
CA ARG A 3 31.59 -9.98 5.69
C ARG A 3 32.50 -8.94 5.04
N GLU A 4 33.02 -9.21 3.85
CA GLU A 4 33.90 -8.28 3.14
C GLU A 4 33.12 -7.06 2.64
N TYR A 5 31.91 -7.28 2.14
CA TYR A 5 30.98 -6.20 1.80
C TYR A 5 30.70 -5.27 2.98
N LEU A 6 30.43 -5.83 4.17
CA LEU A 6 30.21 -5.04 5.39
C LEU A 6 31.46 -4.23 5.78
N ARG A 7 32.66 -4.83 5.66
CA ARG A 7 33.93 -4.11 5.89
C ARG A 7 34.15 -2.96 4.91
N GLN A 8 33.85 -3.16 3.63
CA GLN A 8 33.90 -2.09 2.62
C GLN A 8 32.94 -0.94 2.96
N ARG A 9 31.79 -1.28 3.56
CA ARG A 9 30.83 -0.33 4.13
C ARG A 9 31.18 0.13 5.54
N LYS A 10 32.40 -0.11 6.04
CA LYS A 10 32.88 0.25 7.38
C LYS A 10 31.88 -0.14 8.49
N ILE A 11 31.26 -1.30 8.35
CA ILE A 11 30.46 -1.97 9.37
C ILE A 11 31.32 -3.09 9.93
N ASP A 12 31.88 -2.86 11.11
CA ASP A 12 32.68 -3.87 11.81
C ASP A 12 31.81 -4.89 12.56
N ILE A 13 32.45 -5.81 13.28
CA ILE A 13 31.76 -6.85 14.03
C ILE A 13 30.93 -6.29 15.20
N GLN A 14 31.36 -5.19 15.81
CA GLN A 14 30.66 -4.59 16.93
C GLN A 14 29.39 -3.90 16.44
N ILE A 15 29.47 -3.13 15.34
CA ILE A 15 28.32 -2.54 14.67
C ILE A 15 27.37 -3.65 14.21
N ALA A 16 27.87 -4.69 13.55
CA ALA A 16 27.04 -5.80 13.09
C ALA A 16 26.29 -6.49 14.24
N LYS A 17 26.93 -6.67 15.41
CA LYS A 17 26.27 -7.18 16.62
C LYS A 17 25.24 -6.20 17.17
N ASN A 18 25.59 -4.92 17.31
CA ASN A 18 24.72 -3.87 17.83
C ASN A 18 23.42 -3.75 17.03
N TRP A 19 23.51 -3.90 15.71
CA TRP A 19 22.38 -3.84 14.77
C TRP A 19 21.80 -5.20 14.41
N THR A 20 22.30 -6.28 15.02
CA THR A 20 21.85 -7.66 14.76
C THR A 20 21.83 -8.01 13.26
N ILE A 21 22.83 -7.53 12.53
CA ILE A 21 22.95 -7.73 11.08
C ILE A 21 23.25 -9.20 10.79
N GLY A 22 22.43 -9.81 9.95
CA GLY A 22 22.52 -11.21 9.57
C GLY A 22 22.82 -11.43 8.09
N LEU A 23 22.79 -12.69 7.67
CA LEU A 23 22.90 -13.12 6.28
C LEU A 23 21.79 -14.12 5.98
N ALA A 24 20.98 -13.82 4.96
CA ALA A 24 20.16 -14.84 4.31
C ALA A 24 21.05 -15.58 3.31
N PRO A 25 21.33 -16.87 3.52
CA PRO A 25 22.18 -17.64 2.62
C PRO A 25 21.54 -17.75 1.23
N GLU A 26 22.35 -18.08 0.22
CA GLU A 26 21.84 -18.33 -1.13
C GLU A 26 20.89 -19.54 -1.16
N ASN A 27 21.24 -20.59 -0.42
CA ASN A 27 20.38 -21.76 -0.24
C ASN A 27 19.19 -21.42 0.68
N GLY A 28 18.08 -21.02 0.07
CA GLY A 28 16.83 -20.74 0.77
C GLY A 28 16.21 -21.96 1.48
N ASN A 29 16.62 -23.18 1.18
CA ASN A 29 16.08 -24.34 1.91
C ASN A 29 16.62 -24.44 3.34
N LEU A 30 17.75 -23.80 3.66
CA LEU A 30 18.33 -23.84 5.02
C LEU A 30 17.36 -23.25 6.05
N PHE A 31 16.80 -22.07 5.77
CA PHE A 31 15.84 -21.44 6.68
C PHE A 31 14.53 -22.21 6.74
N LYS A 32 14.04 -22.73 5.61
CA LYS A 32 12.85 -23.59 5.55
C LYS A 32 12.99 -24.83 6.44
N ASN A 33 14.07 -25.59 6.25
CA ASN A 33 14.31 -26.84 6.97
C ASN A 33 14.46 -26.59 8.47
N TRP A 34 15.11 -25.47 8.84
CA TRP A 34 15.18 -25.06 10.24
C TRP A 34 13.78 -24.77 10.80
N CYS A 35 12.95 -23.98 10.13
CA CYS A 35 11.57 -23.71 10.57
C CYS A 35 10.75 -25.00 10.73
N GLU A 36 10.85 -25.92 9.77
CA GLU A 36 10.17 -27.22 9.83
C GLU A 36 10.66 -28.06 11.03
N SER A 37 11.96 -28.05 11.33
CA SER A 37 12.52 -28.72 12.51
C SER A 37 12.05 -28.11 13.84
N GLN A 38 11.63 -26.85 13.83
CA GLN A 38 11.04 -26.16 14.98
C GLN A 38 9.51 -26.35 15.07
N GLY A 39 8.91 -27.09 14.14
CA GLY A 39 7.48 -27.39 14.12
C GLY A 39 6.60 -26.29 13.49
N PHE A 40 7.18 -25.31 12.80
CA PHE A 40 6.39 -24.31 12.08
C PHE A 40 5.80 -24.90 10.80
N ASN A 41 4.50 -24.67 10.59
CA ASN A 41 3.83 -25.06 9.35
C ASN A 41 3.99 -24.00 8.24
N ASN A 42 3.56 -24.35 7.02
CA ASN A 42 3.68 -23.48 5.85
C ASN A 42 2.89 -22.18 6.02
N GLU A 43 1.68 -22.24 6.60
CA GLU A 43 0.82 -21.09 6.83
C GLU A 43 1.49 -20.07 7.77
N GLN A 44 2.06 -20.52 8.90
CA GLN A 44 2.78 -19.68 9.86
C GLN A 44 4.02 -19.04 9.22
N MET A 45 4.79 -19.85 8.50
CA MET A 45 5.97 -19.39 7.77
C MET A 45 5.64 -18.29 6.76
N VAL A 46 4.56 -18.44 6.00
CA VAL A 46 4.10 -17.41 5.04
C VAL A 46 3.54 -16.19 5.77
N ALA A 47 2.76 -16.37 6.83
CA ALA A 47 2.17 -15.27 7.61
C ALA A 47 3.24 -14.38 8.27
N SER A 48 4.41 -14.93 8.62
CA SER A 48 5.58 -14.16 9.09
C SER A 48 6.18 -13.23 8.04
N GLY A 49 5.86 -13.42 6.76
CA GLY A 49 6.44 -12.70 5.64
C GLY A 49 7.88 -13.12 5.26
N LEU A 50 8.44 -14.14 5.91
CA LEU A 50 9.79 -14.65 5.64
C LEU A 50 9.81 -15.72 4.53
N MET A 51 8.67 -16.36 4.29
CA MET A 51 8.47 -17.36 3.25
C MET A 51 7.33 -16.93 2.31
N SER A 52 7.33 -17.46 1.09
CA SER A 52 6.27 -17.29 0.09
C SER A 52 5.86 -18.66 -0.44
N TYR A 53 4.59 -18.83 -0.78
CA TYR A 53 4.16 -20.00 -1.56
C TYR A 53 4.79 -19.96 -2.95
N ARG A 54 5.26 -21.12 -3.43
CA ARG A 54 5.78 -21.27 -4.81
C ARG A 54 4.71 -21.00 -5.85
N ASP A 55 3.47 -21.29 -5.50
CA ASP A 55 2.30 -21.12 -6.35
C ASP A 55 1.13 -20.64 -5.48
N GLN A 56 0.50 -19.54 -5.89
CA GLN A 56 -0.68 -18.99 -5.20
C GLN A 56 -1.93 -19.87 -5.44
N GLU A 57 -1.89 -20.72 -6.46
CA GLU A 57 -2.95 -21.62 -6.89
C GLU A 57 -2.60 -23.09 -6.61
N GLU A 58 -1.47 -23.41 -5.98
CA GLU A 58 -1.16 -24.82 -5.66
C GLU A 58 -0.27 -24.92 -4.42
N PHE A 59 -0.89 -24.81 -3.24
CA PHE A 59 -0.19 -24.80 -1.96
C PHE A 59 0.62 -26.07 -1.67
N SER A 60 0.26 -27.21 -2.29
CA SER A 60 1.03 -28.47 -2.20
C SER A 60 2.43 -28.36 -2.81
N LYS A 61 2.69 -27.41 -3.72
CA LYS A 61 4.05 -27.11 -4.20
C LYS A 61 4.96 -26.55 -3.10
N GLY A 62 4.40 -26.19 -1.94
CA GLY A 62 5.14 -25.77 -0.77
C GLY A 62 5.64 -24.33 -0.84
N VAL A 63 6.55 -24.00 0.08
CA VAL A 63 7.05 -22.63 0.29
C VAL A 63 8.53 -22.49 -0.07
N TYR A 64 8.96 -21.25 -0.29
CA TYR A 64 10.35 -20.88 -0.51
C TYR A 64 10.70 -19.61 0.27
N SER A 65 11.98 -19.44 0.62
CA SER A 65 12.44 -18.24 1.34
C SER A 65 12.36 -16.99 0.48
N ARG A 66 11.74 -15.95 1.04
CA ARG A 66 11.65 -14.63 0.42
C ARG A 66 13.02 -13.99 0.25
N PHE A 67 13.87 -14.14 1.27
CA PHE A 67 15.22 -13.61 1.29
C PHE A 67 16.22 -14.69 0.92
N ARG A 68 17.06 -14.41 -0.08
CA ARG A 68 18.15 -15.27 -0.54
C ARG A 68 19.33 -14.42 -0.94
N ASN A 69 20.53 -14.84 -0.54
CA ASN A 69 21.79 -14.17 -0.82
C ASN A 69 21.77 -12.65 -0.49
N ARG A 70 21.34 -12.31 0.73
CA ARG A 70 21.15 -10.91 1.17
C ARG A 70 21.71 -10.66 2.57
N ILE A 71 22.34 -9.51 2.76
CA ILE A 71 22.57 -8.96 4.11
C ILE A 71 21.21 -8.62 4.72
N MET A 72 20.97 -9.08 5.94
CA MET A 72 19.69 -8.95 6.62
C MET A 72 19.77 -7.90 7.72
N PHE A 73 18.88 -6.91 7.63
CA PHE A 73 18.67 -5.89 8.65
C PHE A 73 17.33 -6.15 9.33
N PRO A 74 17.31 -6.58 10.61
CA PRO A 74 16.08 -6.74 11.35
C PRO A 74 15.40 -5.38 11.56
N LEU A 75 14.08 -5.37 11.41
CA LEU A 75 13.22 -4.22 11.63
C LEU A 75 12.52 -4.40 12.97
N HIS A 76 12.55 -3.38 13.81
CA HIS A 76 12.05 -3.45 15.17
C HIS A 76 10.80 -2.60 15.36
N ASN A 77 9.91 -3.04 16.25
CA ASN A 77 8.89 -2.15 16.82
C ASN A 77 9.55 -1.13 17.78
N ASP A 78 8.78 -0.22 18.35
CA ASP A 78 9.30 0.77 19.31
C ASP A 78 9.78 0.14 20.61
N TYR A 79 9.32 -1.06 21.00
CA TYR A 79 9.80 -1.80 22.18
C TYR A 79 11.16 -2.49 21.95
N GLY A 80 11.52 -2.78 20.70
CA GLY A 80 12.76 -3.44 20.33
C GLY A 80 12.60 -4.88 19.83
N ASP A 81 11.37 -5.38 19.69
CA ASP A 81 11.12 -6.72 19.13
C ASP A 81 11.30 -6.73 17.62
N THR A 82 11.92 -7.78 17.08
CA THR A 82 12.04 -7.96 15.63
C THR A 82 10.69 -8.33 15.03
N ILE A 83 10.14 -7.46 14.18
CA ILE A 83 8.82 -7.62 13.55
C ILE A 83 8.88 -7.92 12.06
N ALA A 84 10.02 -7.64 11.41
CA ALA A 84 10.25 -7.86 9.99
C ALA A 84 11.75 -7.77 9.65
N PHE A 85 12.09 -7.90 8.37
CA PHE A 85 13.46 -7.72 7.88
C PHE A 85 13.51 -6.88 6.59
N SER A 86 14.63 -6.21 6.41
CA SER A 86 15.07 -5.68 5.11
C SER A 86 16.30 -6.43 4.64
N GLY A 87 16.30 -6.91 3.39
CA GLY A 87 17.37 -7.66 2.79
C GLY A 87 18.05 -6.89 1.66
N ARG A 88 19.36 -6.66 1.76
CA ARG A 88 20.17 -5.96 0.76
C ARG A 88 21.06 -6.92 -0.01
N VAL A 89 21.11 -6.80 -1.34
CA VAL A 89 22.09 -7.52 -2.16
C VAL A 89 23.51 -7.00 -1.87
N PHE A 90 24.48 -7.89 -1.79
CA PHE A 90 25.89 -7.55 -1.59
C PHE A 90 26.81 -8.04 -2.72
N THR A 91 26.24 -8.73 -3.71
CA THR A 91 26.91 -9.15 -4.94
C THR A 91 26.32 -8.38 -6.13
N PRO A 92 27.12 -7.98 -7.14
CA PRO A 92 26.60 -7.34 -8.34
C PRO A 92 25.70 -8.31 -9.11
N GLN A 93 24.39 -8.05 -9.13
CA GLN A 93 23.43 -8.82 -9.92
C GLN A 93 22.46 -7.86 -10.59
N ASN A 94 22.59 -7.68 -11.91
CA ASN A 94 21.94 -6.63 -12.71
C ASN A 94 20.40 -6.70 -12.78
N LYS A 95 19.75 -7.67 -12.10
CA LYS A 95 18.31 -7.90 -12.17
C LYS A 95 17.58 -7.93 -10.82
N LEU A 96 18.29 -7.78 -9.70
CA LEU A 96 17.66 -7.82 -8.38
C LEU A 96 17.53 -6.41 -7.78
N ALA A 97 16.38 -6.15 -7.16
CA ALA A 97 16.20 -4.95 -6.35
C ALA A 97 17.26 -4.87 -5.25
N LYS A 98 17.89 -3.69 -5.13
CA LYS A 98 18.98 -3.41 -4.17
C LYS A 98 18.55 -3.75 -2.75
N TYR A 99 17.34 -3.37 -2.38
CA TYR A 99 16.66 -3.72 -1.13
C TYR A 99 15.33 -4.40 -1.40
N VAL A 100 14.97 -5.33 -0.52
CA VAL A 100 13.64 -5.94 -0.43
C VAL A 100 13.25 -5.96 1.05
N ASN A 101 12.04 -5.53 1.37
CA ASN A 101 11.51 -5.65 2.73
C ASN A 101 10.57 -6.86 2.83
N SER A 102 10.33 -7.31 4.07
CA SER A 102 9.19 -8.16 4.38
C SER A 102 7.89 -7.51 3.85
N PRO A 103 6.90 -8.31 3.41
CA PRO A 103 5.58 -7.79 3.09
C PRO A 103 4.89 -7.31 4.38
N GLU A 104 3.76 -6.64 4.23
CA GLU A 104 2.86 -6.36 5.36
C GLU A 104 2.49 -7.66 6.08
N THR A 105 2.60 -7.69 7.41
CA THR A 105 2.20 -8.82 8.26
C THR A 105 1.31 -8.33 9.40
N LEU A 106 1.00 -9.21 10.36
CA LEU A 106 0.35 -8.82 11.61
C LEU A 106 1.26 -7.92 12.45
N ALA A 107 2.52 -8.34 12.59
CA ALA A 107 3.51 -7.64 13.41
C ALA A 107 4.12 -6.42 12.72
N PHE A 108 4.06 -6.35 11.39
CA PHE A 108 4.74 -5.33 10.60
C PHE A 108 3.80 -4.61 9.65
N LYS A 109 3.60 -3.32 9.92
CA LYS A 109 2.98 -2.37 9.01
C LYS A 109 4.01 -1.35 8.55
N LYS A 110 4.38 -1.35 7.27
CA LYS A 110 5.41 -0.45 6.74
C LYS A 110 5.04 1.02 6.92
N SER A 111 3.75 1.31 6.99
CA SER A 111 3.19 2.65 7.20
C SER A 111 3.41 3.21 8.61
N ASN A 112 3.90 2.42 9.57
CA ASN A 112 4.06 2.83 10.96
C ASN A 112 5.41 2.40 11.56
N VAL A 113 6.44 2.24 10.73
CA VAL A 113 7.75 1.75 11.20
C VAL A 113 8.87 2.53 10.54
N PHE A 114 9.76 3.06 11.38
CA PHE A 114 11.04 3.57 10.96
C PHE A 114 12.15 2.61 11.38
N PHE A 115 13.11 2.39 10.49
CA PHE A 115 14.35 1.72 10.88
C PHE A 115 15.08 2.58 11.91
N GLY A 116 15.64 1.93 12.94
CA GLY A 116 16.43 2.58 14.00
C GLY A 116 15.63 3.27 15.11
N LEU A 117 14.30 3.44 14.99
CA LEU A 117 13.51 4.18 15.98
C LEU A 117 13.64 3.63 17.41
N ASN A 118 13.68 2.31 17.58
CA ASN A 118 13.85 1.67 18.88
C ASN A 118 15.14 2.10 19.60
N LYS A 119 16.21 2.37 18.84
CA LYS A 119 17.50 2.87 19.34
C LYS A 119 17.48 4.39 19.50
N SER A 120 16.89 5.10 18.55
CA SER A 120 16.96 6.57 18.46
C SER A 120 15.94 7.30 19.35
N LYS A 121 14.83 6.67 19.72
CA LYS A 121 13.69 7.33 20.42
C LYS A 121 14.07 8.12 21.67
N ARG A 122 15.05 7.65 22.45
CA ARG A 122 15.52 8.35 23.65
C ARG A 122 16.29 9.62 23.29
N SER A 123 17.18 9.55 22.31
CA SER A 123 17.91 10.73 21.84
C SER A 123 16.98 11.72 21.12
N ILE A 124 15.97 11.22 20.40
CA ILE A 124 14.95 12.07 19.77
C ILE A 124 14.20 12.87 20.85
N ALA A 125 13.71 12.19 21.89
CA ALA A 125 13.02 12.85 22.99
C ALA A 125 13.90 13.84 23.75
N LYS A 126 15.16 13.49 24.02
CA LYS A 126 16.09 14.38 24.72
C LYS A 126 16.43 15.65 23.93
N LYS A 127 16.52 15.54 22.60
CA LYS A 127 16.86 16.67 21.72
C LYS A 127 15.64 17.39 21.16
N GLU A 128 14.44 16.85 21.38
CA GLU A 128 13.19 17.28 20.73
C GLU A 128 13.32 17.42 19.20
N SER A 129 14.18 16.59 18.59
CA SER A 129 14.60 16.73 17.19
C SER A 129 14.91 15.36 16.61
N VAL A 130 14.42 15.10 15.40
CA VAL A 130 14.71 13.86 14.65
C VAL A 130 15.24 14.16 13.25
N ILE A 131 16.29 13.45 12.86
CA ILE A 131 16.87 13.49 11.52
C ILE A 131 16.30 12.31 10.72
N ILE A 132 15.71 12.58 9.55
CA ILE A 132 15.23 11.54 8.64
C ILE A 132 16.23 11.39 7.49
N CYS A 133 16.94 10.27 7.45
CA CYS A 133 17.81 9.88 6.34
C CYS A 133 17.07 8.94 5.36
N GLU A 134 17.62 8.71 4.17
CA GLU A 134 16.97 7.85 3.17
C GLU A 134 17.03 6.36 3.51
N GLY A 135 18.20 5.86 3.92
CA GLY A 135 18.47 4.43 4.00
C GLY A 135 18.97 3.94 5.36
N GLN A 136 18.96 2.62 5.52
CA GLN A 136 19.45 1.96 6.74
C GLN A 136 20.95 2.16 6.96
N LEU A 137 21.75 2.22 5.88
CA LEU A 137 23.20 2.41 6.00
C LEU A 137 23.56 3.82 6.48
N ASP A 138 22.90 4.83 5.91
CA ASP A 138 23.06 6.24 6.32
C ASP A 138 22.72 6.38 7.79
N LEU A 139 21.61 5.78 8.21
CA LEU A 139 21.20 5.76 9.60
C LEU A 139 22.24 5.09 10.50
N ILE A 140 22.70 3.89 10.15
CA ILE A 140 23.71 3.17 10.95
C ILE A 140 24.98 4.02 11.04
N ARG A 141 25.42 4.64 9.95
CA ARG A 141 26.61 5.51 9.96
C ARG A 141 26.43 6.67 10.93
N CYS A 142 25.33 7.42 10.81
CA CYS A 142 25.02 8.53 11.69
C CYS A 142 25.02 8.08 13.16
N PHE A 143 24.29 7.01 13.47
CA PHE A 143 24.11 6.53 14.83
C PHE A 143 25.44 6.08 15.45
N GLU A 144 26.23 5.27 14.75
CA GLU A 144 27.52 4.76 15.25
C GLU A 144 28.60 5.85 15.36
N ASN A 145 28.35 7.05 14.81
CA ASN A 145 29.20 8.22 14.98
C ASN A 145 28.59 9.27 15.94
N GLY A 146 27.68 8.85 16.83
CA GLY A 146 27.14 9.68 17.91
C GLY A 146 25.96 10.59 17.52
N ILE A 147 25.48 10.50 16.27
CA ILE A 147 24.28 11.21 15.82
C ILE A 147 23.08 10.27 16.03
N GLU A 148 22.65 10.16 17.28
CA GLU A 148 21.70 9.12 17.71
C GLU A 148 20.22 9.47 17.50
N ASN A 149 19.88 10.71 17.15
CA ASN A 149 18.50 11.13 16.90
C ASN A 149 18.10 10.98 15.42
N VAL A 150 18.39 9.83 14.82
CA VAL A 150 18.23 9.57 13.38
C VAL A 150 17.28 8.40 13.11
N VAL A 151 16.44 8.50 12.08
CA VAL A 151 15.51 7.46 11.62
C VAL A 151 15.52 7.36 10.09
N ALA A 152 15.14 6.19 9.55
CA ALA A 152 15.05 5.99 8.11
C ALA A 152 13.72 5.31 7.73
N PRO A 153 12.97 5.84 6.75
CA PRO A 153 11.77 5.19 6.26
C PRO A 153 12.17 3.94 5.44
N LEU A 154 11.25 2.99 5.33
CA LEU A 154 11.56 1.70 4.71
C LEU A 154 11.42 1.73 3.17
N GLY A 155 11.67 2.86 2.51
CA GLY A 155 11.41 3.05 1.08
C GLY A 155 9.92 3.19 0.76
N THR A 156 9.20 3.94 1.60
CA THR A 156 7.82 4.42 1.37
C THR A 156 7.80 5.92 1.60
N ALA A 157 6.90 6.62 0.92
CA ALA A 157 6.58 7.99 1.30
C ALA A 157 6.12 8.03 2.78
N LEU A 158 6.44 9.12 3.47
CA LEU A 158 5.88 9.38 4.79
C LEU A 158 4.35 9.48 4.68
N ASN A 159 3.69 9.24 5.81
CA ASN A 159 2.24 9.33 5.93
C ASN A 159 1.91 9.83 7.34
N GLU A 160 0.63 10.08 7.60
CA GLU A 160 0.16 10.57 8.90
C GLU A 160 0.61 9.71 10.10
N LYS A 161 0.60 8.38 9.99
CA LYS A 161 1.02 7.48 11.08
C LYS A 161 2.50 7.65 11.39
N HIS A 162 3.34 7.73 10.36
CA HIS A 162 4.77 8.04 10.54
C HIS A 162 4.97 9.37 11.27
N VAL A 163 4.27 10.42 10.86
CA VAL A 163 4.43 11.75 11.45
C VAL A 163 3.95 11.78 12.89
N ASN A 164 2.78 11.19 13.18
CA ASN A 164 2.26 11.08 14.54
C ASN A 164 3.19 10.28 15.46
N LEU A 165 3.80 9.21 14.94
CA LEU A 165 4.80 8.43 15.66
C LEU A 165 6.02 9.28 16.02
N LEU A 166 6.54 10.08 15.08
CA LEU A 166 7.66 10.99 15.37
C LEU A 166 7.25 12.07 16.37
N LYS A 167 6.06 12.67 16.22
CA LYS A 167 5.53 13.70 17.13
C LYS A 167 5.47 13.24 18.57
N ARG A 168 5.11 11.97 18.80
CA ARG A 168 5.09 11.36 20.14
C ARG A 168 6.45 11.44 20.83
N PHE A 169 7.55 11.38 20.08
CA PHE A 169 8.90 11.44 20.63
C PHE A 169 9.50 12.84 20.57
N THR A 170 9.28 13.62 19.52
CA THR A 170 9.82 14.98 19.40
C THR A 170 9.11 15.98 20.32
N GLY A 171 7.87 15.69 20.74
CA GLY A 171 7.05 16.62 21.51
C GLY A 171 6.31 17.63 20.62
N GLN A 172 5.54 18.53 21.27
CA GLN A 172 4.69 19.51 20.56
C GLN A 172 5.49 20.62 19.89
N GLN A 173 6.66 20.96 20.44
CA GLN A 173 7.53 22.04 19.94
C GLN A 173 8.79 21.50 19.25
N GLY A 174 8.86 20.18 19.05
CA GLY A 174 10.02 19.56 18.43
C GLY A 174 10.11 19.80 16.92
N GLU A 175 11.17 19.28 16.33
CA GLU A 175 11.48 19.46 14.91
C GLU A 175 11.85 18.16 14.19
N VAL A 176 11.72 18.22 12.87
CA VAL A 176 12.23 17.22 11.93
C VAL A 176 13.27 17.87 11.01
N VAL A 177 14.43 17.25 10.90
CA VAL A 177 15.47 17.60 9.92
C VAL A 177 15.46 16.58 8.79
N LEU A 178 15.07 16.99 7.59
CA LEU A 178 15.11 16.14 6.39
C LEU A 178 16.53 16.08 5.82
N CYS A 179 17.05 14.87 5.63
CA CYS A 179 18.39 14.60 5.12
C CYS A 179 18.30 13.62 3.95
N PHE A 180 17.92 14.13 2.78
CA PHE A 180 17.81 13.36 1.54
C PHE A 180 18.87 13.78 0.52
N ASP A 181 19.04 12.97 -0.52
CA ASP A 181 20.06 13.16 -1.54
C ASP A 181 19.90 14.53 -2.24
N SER A 182 21.02 15.12 -2.65
CA SER A 182 21.06 16.47 -3.24
C SER A 182 20.52 16.54 -4.69
N ASP A 183 19.85 15.49 -5.16
CA ASP A 183 19.36 15.35 -6.53
C ASP A 183 17.87 15.74 -6.67
N SER A 184 17.34 15.65 -7.89
CA SER A 184 15.94 16.00 -8.15
C SER A 184 14.94 15.05 -7.48
N ALA A 185 15.33 13.80 -7.21
CA ALA A 185 14.49 12.80 -6.55
C ALA A 185 14.44 13.06 -5.04
N GLY A 186 15.58 13.34 -4.42
CA GLY A 186 15.71 13.73 -3.02
C GLY A 186 15.00 15.05 -2.71
N TYR A 187 15.05 16.04 -3.60
CA TYR A 187 14.24 17.26 -3.48
C TYR A 187 12.73 16.95 -3.48
N LYS A 188 12.25 16.16 -4.45
CA LYS A 188 10.83 15.75 -4.51
C LYS A 188 10.41 14.93 -3.29
N ALA A 189 11.29 14.08 -2.78
CA ALA A 189 11.06 13.32 -1.55
C ALA A 189 10.94 14.27 -0.35
N SER A 190 11.78 15.30 -0.28
CA SER A 190 11.78 16.31 0.78
C SER A 190 10.47 17.11 0.78
N VAL A 191 9.99 17.52 -0.40
CA VAL A 191 8.69 18.20 -0.56
C VAL A 191 7.55 17.32 -0.06
N ARG A 192 7.46 16.06 -0.52
CA ARG A 192 6.41 15.13 -0.06
C ARG A 192 6.47 14.87 1.44
N ALA A 193 7.67 14.73 2.01
CA ALA A 193 7.85 14.55 3.44
C ALA A 193 7.36 15.77 4.22
N TYR A 194 7.73 16.98 3.78
CA TYR A 194 7.23 18.23 4.36
C TYR A 194 5.71 18.32 4.30
N GLU A 195 5.08 17.94 3.17
CA GLU A 195 3.62 17.98 3.05
C GLU A 195 2.91 17.12 4.09
N GLU A 196 3.44 15.95 4.41
CA GLU A 196 2.85 15.10 5.44
C GLU A 196 3.17 15.60 6.86
N ILE A 197 4.40 16.09 7.09
CA ILE A 197 4.83 16.53 8.43
C ILE A 197 4.12 17.81 8.87
N SER A 198 4.01 18.79 7.96
CA SER A 198 3.42 20.11 8.22
C SER A 198 1.95 20.03 8.66
N LYS A 199 1.18 19.05 8.16
CA LYS A 199 -0.21 18.81 8.59
C LYS A 199 -0.36 18.62 10.10
N VAL A 200 0.64 18.00 10.73
CA VAL A 200 0.63 17.71 12.17
C VAL A 200 1.29 18.84 13.00
N GLY A 201 1.77 19.89 12.33
CA GLY A 201 2.31 21.10 12.97
C GLY A 201 3.71 20.96 13.56
N ILE A 202 4.49 19.96 13.15
CA ILE A 202 5.90 19.84 13.56
C ILE A 202 6.75 20.78 12.71
N TYR A 203 7.73 21.46 13.33
CA TYR A 203 8.65 22.32 12.59
C TYR A 203 9.58 21.49 11.71
N VAL A 204 9.83 21.94 10.48
CA VAL A 204 10.63 21.19 9.51
C VAL A 204 11.79 22.03 9.00
N ARG A 205 12.99 21.47 9.14
CA ARG A 205 14.21 21.94 8.50
C ARG A 205 14.66 20.93 7.44
N ALA A 206 15.41 21.41 6.46
CA ALA A 206 16.04 20.55 5.46
C ALA A 206 17.54 20.82 5.40
N LEU A 207 18.29 19.73 5.43
CA LEU A 207 19.73 19.70 5.29
C LEU A 207 20.09 19.62 3.81
N GLN A 208 20.93 20.55 3.35
CA GLN A 208 21.51 20.47 2.02
C GLN A 208 22.84 19.72 2.08
N LEU A 209 22.88 18.49 1.56
CA LEU A 209 24.12 17.75 1.36
C LEU A 209 24.93 18.35 0.19
N PRO A 210 26.28 18.27 0.24
CA PRO A 210 27.12 18.53 -0.92
C PRO A 210 26.78 17.60 -2.08
N VAL A 211 27.03 18.06 -3.30
CA VAL A 211 26.72 17.29 -4.51
C VAL A 211 27.47 15.95 -4.50
N ASN A 212 26.73 14.85 -4.76
CA ASN A 212 27.22 13.47 -4.75
C ASN A 212 27.59 12.89 -3.37
N TYR A 213 27.20 13.54 -2.28
CA TYR A 213 27.38 12.99 -0.94
C TYR A 213 26.04 12.51 -0.36
N ASP A 214 26.05 11.29 0.16
CA ASP A 214 25.07 10.81 1.13
C ASP A 214 25.66 10.96 2.56
N PRO A 215 24.88 10.75 3.63
CA PRO A 215 25.40 10.81 5.00
C PRO A 215 26.53 9.80 5.26
N ASP A 216 26.47 8.61 4.64
CA ASP A 216 27.50 7.58 4.78
C ASP A 216 28.86 8.09 4.29
N LEU A 217 28.90 8.60 3.06
CA LEU A 217 30.10 9.12 2.40
C LEU A 217 30.61 10.39 3.09
N LEU A 218 29.72 11.32 3.45
CA LEU A 218 30.12 12.57 4.10
C LEU A 218 30.81 12.31 5.44
N ILE A 219 30.22 11.45 6.27
CA ILE A 219 30.80 11.11 7.58
C ILE A 219 32.07 10.29 7.40
N THR A 220 32.13 9.42 6.39
CA THR A 220 33.34 8.62 6.10
C THR A 220 34.52 9.50 5.71
N GLU A 221 34.31 10.53 4.89
CA GLU A 221 35.39 11.37 4.37
C GLU A 221 35.74 12.56 5.26
N PHE A 222 34.74 13.22 5.86
CA PHE A 222 34.94 14.46 6.64
C PHE A 222 34.68 14.31 8.14
N GLY A 223 34.27 13.13 8.58
CA GLY A 223 33.94 12.84 9.98
C GLY A 223 32.55 13.37 10.41
N PRO A 224 32.08 12.96 11.61
CA PRO A 224 30.76 13.33 12.10
C PRO A 224 30.61 14.82 12.41
N GLY A 225 31.70 15.51 12.75
CA GLY A 225 31.68 16.94 13.04
C GLY A 225 31.14 17.76 11.87
N LYS A 226 31.51 17.40 10.63
CA LYS A 226 31.00 18.09 9.44
C LYS A 226 29.51 17.87 9.23
N PHE A 227 29.02 16.65 9.45
CA PHE A 227 27.59 16.36 9.37
C PHE A 227 26.80 17.13 10.44
N ILE A 228 27.31 17.21 11.67
CA ILE A 228 26.68 17.97 12.76
C ILE A 228 26.63 19.47 12.45
N GLU A 229 27.69 20.04 11.86
CA GLU A 229 27.71 21.43 11.38
C GLU A 229 26.59 21.65 10.35
N LEU A 230 26.46 20.75 9.37
CA LEU A 230 25.39 20.84 8.38
C LEU A 230 24.01 20.76 9.04
N VAL A 231 23.78 19.81 9.96
CA VAL A 231 22.49 19.67 10.68
C VAL A 231 22.17 20.93 11.49
N THR A 232 23.17 21.53 12.12
CA THR A 232 23.02 22.77 12.88
C THR A 232 22.66 23.94 11.97
N SER A 233 23.31 24.02 10.81
CA SER A 233 23.04 25.04 9.79
C SER A 233 21.84 24.73 8.88
N ALA A 234 21.15 23.60 9.09
CA ALA A 234 20.01 23.21 8.27
C ALA A 234 18.93 24.28 8.33
N LYS A 235 18.39 24.61 7.16
CA LYS A 235 17.53 25.78 6.97
C LYS A 235 16.07 25.41 7.15
N ALA A 236 15.23 26.41 7.43
CA ALA A 236 13.79 26.22 7.39
C ALA A 236 13.38 25.71 6.01
N PHE A 237 12.36 24.85 5.95
CA PHE A 237 12.03 24.15 4.70
C PHE A 237 11.74 25.08 3.50
N HIS A 238 11.08 26.23 3.74
CA HIS A 238 10.80 27.22 2.69
C HIS A 238 12.10 27.85 2.14
N GLU A 239 13.09 28.13 2.98
CA GLU A 239 14.39 28.66 2.54
C GLU A 239 15.16 27.61 1.72
N TYR A 240 15.12 26.35 2.15
CA TYR A 240 15.69 25.24 1.39
C TYR A 240 15.06 25.10 0.00
N GLN A 241 13.74 25.25 -0.10
CA GLN A 241 13.04 25.26 -1.40
C GLN A 241 13.45 26.43 -2.27
N ILE A 242 13.55 27.64 -1.70
CA ILE A 242 14.00 28.83 -2.42
C ILE A 242 15.38 28.55 -3.05
N GLU A 243 16.34 28.08 -2.27
CA GLU A 243 17.70 27.81 -2.76
C GLU A 243 17.75 26.70 -3.80
N SER A 244 16.94 25.66 -3.62
CA SER A 244 16.86 24.54 -4.55
C SER A 244 16.26 24.96 -5.89
N LEU A 245 15.14 25.71 -5.85
CA LEU A 245 14.46 26.19 -7.05
C LEU A 245 15.27 27.28 -7.76
N SER A 246 15.97 28.15 -7.03
CA SER A 246 16.80 29.21 -7.64
C SER A 246 17.99 28.65 -8.44
N LYS A 247 18.42 27.42 -8.17
CA LYS A 247 19.44 26.72 -8.98
C LYS A 247 18.87 26.15 -10.28
N GLN A 248 17.56 25.91 -10.34
CA GLN A 248 16.88 25.25 -11.46
C GLN A 248 16.13 26.23 -12.37
N LEU A 249 15.65 27.34 -11.82
CA LEU A 249 14.77 28.30 -12.48
C LEU A 249 15.45 29.65 -12.63
N ASN A 250 15.30 30.28 -13.79
CA ASN A 250 15.83 31.62 -14.01
C ASN A 250 14.83 32.67 -13.53
N LEU A 251 15.06 33.26 -12.36
CA LEU A 251 14.18 34.29 -11.79
C LEU A 251 14.08 35.57 -12.64
N ASN A 252 14.91 35.76 -13.66
CA ASN A 252 14.74 36.86 -14.63
C ASN A 252 13.64 36.56 -15.67
N ASN A 253 13.25 35.29 -15.83
CA ASN A 253 12.19 34.87 -16.73
C ASN A 253 10.83 34.92 -16.00
N ALA A 254 9.85 35.61 -16.59
CA ALA A 254 8.50 35.69 -16.04
C ALA A 254 7.83 34.32 -15.85
N ARG A 255 8.02 33.39 -16.80
CA ARG A 255 7.46 32.03 -16.72
C ARG A 255 8.02 31.26 -15.52
N ASP A 256 9.34 31.32 -15.34
CA ASP A 256 10.04 30.61 -14.28
C ASP A 256 9.69 31.21 -12.91
N ARG A 257 9.54 32.53 -12.80
CA ARG A 257 9.01 33.18 -11.59
C ARG A 257 7.60 32.73 -11.24
N ILE A 258 6.73 32.58 -12.23
CA ILE A 258 5.36 32.08 -12.01
C ILE A 258 5.38 30.64 -11.49
N GLN A 259 6.23 29.79 -12.07
CA GLN A 259 6.40 28.40 -11.61
C GLN A 259 6.93 28.36 -10.17
N PHE A 260 7.98 29.14 -9.89
CA PHE A 260 8.57 29.26 -8.56
C PHE A 260 7.54 29.70 -7.51
N ALA A 261 6.73 30.71 -7.83
CA ALA A 261 5.66 31.18 -6.96
C ALA A 261 4.57 30.11 -6.73
N ASN A 262 4.22 29.31 -7.75
CA ASN A 262 3.25 28.23 -7.59
C ASN A 262 3.76 27.13 -6.64
N ASP A 263 5.01 26.71 -6.80
CA ASP A 263 5.59 25.63 -6.01
C ASP A 263 5.72 26.02 -4.53
N LEU A 264 6.15 27.26 -4.25
CA LEU A 264 6.21 27.78 -2.89
C LEU A 264 4.84 28.08 -2.29
N SER A 265 3.87 28.53 -3.08
CA SER A 265 2.53 28.84 -2.54
C SER A 265 1.85 27.59 -2.00
N ILE A 266 2.07 26.42 -2.62
CA ILE A 266 1.58 25.12 -2.13
C ILE A 266 2.19 24.79 -0.76
N THR A 267 3.49 25.00 -0.60
CA THR A 267 4.22 24.67 0.63
C THR A 267 3.83 25.61 1.77
N ILE A 268 3.80 26.92 1.50
CA ILE A 268 3.47 27.94 2.50
C ILE A 268 2.01 27.87 2.92
N SER A 269 1.11 27.42 2.03
CA SER A 269 -0.31 27.21 2.39
C SER A 269 -0.52 26.16 3.49
N GLN A 270 0.46 25.28 3.72
CA GLN A 270 0.41 24.20 4.71
C GLN A 270 0.96 24.63 6.07
N VAL A 271 1.47 25.86 6.20
CA VAL A 271 1.94 26.39 7.47
C VAL A 271 0.74 26.77 8.33
N ASN A 272 0.58 26.07 9.45
CA ASN A 272 -0.56 26.23 10.35
C ASN A 272 -0.53 27.56 11.10
N ASP A 273 0.65 28.05 11.49
CA ASP A 273 0.80 29.32 12.21
C ASP A 273 0.63 30.51 11.24
N PRO A 274 -0.40 31.37 11.42
CA PRO A 274 -0.64 32.51 10.55
C PRO A 274 0.50 33.54 10.53
N ILE A 275 1.19 33.73 11.65
CA ILE A 275 2.30 34.69 11.79
C ILE A 275 3.51 34.17 11.02
N ALA A 276 3.87 32.89 11.22
CA ALA A 276 4.96 32.27 10.48
C ALA A 276 4.66 32.28 8.96
N ARG A 277 3.42 31.96 8.58
CA ARG A 277 2.96 31.97 7.20
C ARG A 277 3.09 33.36 6.57
N ASP A 278 2.68 34.44 7.26
CA ASP A 278 2.82 35.80 6.73
C ASP A 278 4.30 36.21 6.61
N GLY A 279 5.13 35.85 7.59
CA GLY A 279 6.58 36.03 7.53
C GLY A 279 7.20 35.37 6.28
N TYR A 280 6.82 34.13 5.98
CA TYR A 280 7.31 33.42 4.80
C TYR A 280 6.78 34.01 3.49
N ILE A 281 5.53 34.50 3.47
CA ILE A 281 4.98 35.22 2.31
C ILE A 281 5.84 36.43 1.98
N ASN A 282 6.20 37.23 3.00
CA ASN A 282 7.01 38.42 2.82
C ASN A 282 8.44 38.10 2.38
N ASP A 283 9.10 37.11 2.99
CA ASP A 283 10.46 36.67 2.59
C ASP A 283 10.49 36.17 1.14
N VAL A 284 9.54 35.32 0.75
CA VAL A 284 9.45 34.81 -0.62
C VAL A 284 9.19 35.94 -1.60
N ALA A 285 8.24 36.82 -1.32
CA ALA A 285 7.90 37.95 -2.19
C ALA A 285 9.11 38.85 -2.49
N ILE A 286 9.91 39.15 -1.46
CA ILE A 286 11.15 39.92 -1.59
C ILE A 286 12.15 39.18 -2.50
N ARG A 287 12.41 37.90 -2.23
CA ARG A 287 13.43 37.13 -2.97
C ARG A 287 13.10 36.91 -4.44
N ILE A 288 11.83 36.79 -4.78
CA ILE A 288 11.39 36.55 -6.17
C ILE A 288 10.95 37.82 -6.91
N GLY A 289 10.91 38.96 -6.20
CA GLY A 289 10.55 40.26 -6.77
C GLY A 289 9.10 40.34 -7.24
N ILE A 290 8.15 39.81 -6.45
CA ILE A 290 6.71 39.97 -6.71
C ILE A 290 6.03 40.69 -5.53
N SER A 291 4.84 41.23 -5.77
CA SER A 291 4.04 41.81 -4.69
C SER A 291 3.66 40.75 -3.65
N ALA A 292 3.90 41.06 -2.38
CA ALA A 292 3.48 40.22 -1.25
C ALA A 292 1.97 39.98 -1.25
N ASP A 293 1.16 40.97 -1.64
CA ASP A 293 -0.30 40.83 -1.72
C ASP A 293 -0.72 39.85 -2.81
N GLU A 294 -0.05 39.88 -3.96
CA GLU A 294 -0.34 38.97 -5.06
C GLU A 294 0.09 37.53 -4.72
N PHE A 295 1.23 37.39 -4.03
CA PHE A 295 1.67 36.10 -3.52
C PHE A 295 0.71 35.56 -2.44
N ARG A 296 0.26 36.41 -1.52
CA ARG A 296 -0.71 36.07 -0.46
C ARG A 296 -2.01 35.53 -1.04
N LYS A 297 -2.56 36.17 -2.07
CA LYS A 297 -3.75 35.66 -2.80
C LYS A 297 -3.49 34.27 -3.37
N ARG A 298 -2.31 34.03 -3.92
CA ARG A 298 -1.93 32.72 -4.49
C ARG A 298 -1.81 31.62 -3.43
N VAL A 299 -1.26 31.94 -2.26
CA VAL A 299 -1.21 31.03 -1.10
C VAL A 299 -2.63 30.65 -0.66
N VAL A 300 -3.53 31.64 -0.51
CA VAL A 300 -4.94 31.40 -0.14
C VAL A 300 -5.66 30.54 -1.19
N ASN A 301 -5.48 30.81 -2.48
CA ASN A 301 -6.07 30.01 -3.55
C ASN A 301 -5.55 28.56 -3.56
N SER A 302 -4.28 28.36 -3.21
CA SER A 302 -3.68 27.01 -3.10
C SER A 302 -4.29 26.22 -1.93
N PHE A 303 -4.57 26.89 -0.81
CA PHE A 303 -5.28 26.31 0.33
C PHE A 303 -6.70 25.83 -0.05
N ASN A 304 -7.46 26.69 -0.74
CA ASN A 304 -8.84 26.38 -1.13
C ASN A 304 -8.95 25.29 -2.19
N LYS A 305 -8.01 25.19 -3.14
CA LYS A 305 -8.00 24.12 -4.16
C LYS A 305 -7.78 22.73 -3.56
N LYS A 306 -6.99 22.59 -2.50
CA LYS A 306 -6.83 21.29 -1.80
C LYS A 306 -8.08 20.91 -1.01
N SER A 307 -8.81 21.87 -0.42
CA SER A 307 -10.08 21.65 0.30
C SER A 307 -11.19 21.04 -0.59
N HIS A 308 -11.18 21.29 -1.90
CA HIS A 308 -12.18 20.78 -2.84
C HIS A 308 -11.80 19.46 -3.51
N GLN A 309 -10.60 18.91 -3.29
CA GLN A 309 -10.16 17.64 -3.88
C GLN A 309 -10.37 16.42 -2.97
N SER A 310 -10.92 16.58 -1.76
CA SER A 310 -11.07 15.52 -0.74
C SER A 310 -12.50 14.98 -0.54
N LEU A 311 -13.43 15.24 -1.45
CA LEU A 311 -14.75 14.58 -1.46
C LEU A 311 -14.95 13.89 -2.81
N PRO A 312 -15.12 12.56 -2.87
CA PRO A 312 -15.72 11.94 -4.04
C PRO A 312 -17.13 12.53 -4.17
N ASN A 313 -17.40 13.18 -5.30
CA ASN A 313 -18.75 13.63 -5.66
C ASN A 313 -19.68 12.41 -5.72
N THR A 314 -20.35 12.10 -4.62
CA THR A 314 -21.59 11.32 -4.62
C THR A 314 -22.72 12.28 -4.99
N ASN A 315 -22.83 12.59 -6.27
CA ASN A 315 -24.02 13.18 -6.85
C ASN A 315 -24.12 12.69 -8.29
N GLU A 316 -24.39 11.39 -8.44
CA GLU A 316 -25.02 10.88 -9.65
C GLU A 316 -26.53 11.03 -9.49
N SER A 317 -27.07 11.88 -10.36
CA SER A 317 -28.48 12.06 -10.65
C SER A 317 -29.18 10.75 -10.97
N LYS A 318 -30.35 10.51 -10.36
CA LYS A 318 -31.35 9.52 -10.78
C LYS A 318 -31.62 9.66 -12.29
N LYS A 319 -31.27 8.63 -13.05
CA LYS A 319 -31.71 8.39 -14.43
C LYS A 319 -32.01 6.90 -14.57
N ASP A 320 -33.28 6.60 -14.87
CA ASP A 320 -33.84 5.37 -15.44
C ASP A 320 -33.02 4.08 -15.27
N ASP A 321 -33.32 3.32 -14.21
CA ASP A 321 -32.69 2.04 -13.89
C ASP A 321 -33.08 0.95 -14.89
N VAL A 322 -32.32 0.82 -15.98
CA VAL A 322 -32.27 -0.42 -16.77
C VAL A 322 -31.53 -1.48 -15.95
N ILE A 323 -32.22 -2.56 -15.58
CA ILE A 323 -31.59 -3.71 -14.92
C ILE A 323 -30.54 -4.30 -15.88
N LYS A 324 -29.26 -4.21 -15.49
CA LYS A 324 -28.14 -4.85 -16.20
C LYS A 324 -27.55 -5.93 -15.29
N ALA A 325 -27.90 -7.18 -15.57
CA ALA A 325 -27.29 -8.32 -14.90
C ALA A 325 -26.00 -8.76 -15.60
N GLU A 326 -25.15 -9.48 -14.89
CA GLU A 326 -23.96 -10.08 -15.47
C GLU A 326 -24.30 -11.21 -16.46
N GLN A 327 -23.46 -11.42 -17.48
CA GLN A 327 -23.71 -12.43 -18.52
C GLN A 327 -23.94 -13.84 -17.96
N ASP A 328 -23.22 -14.25 -16.91
CA ASP A 328 -23.37 -15.55 -16.28
C ASP A 328 -24.70 -15.68 -15.51
N VAL A 329 -25.23 -14.56 -15.01
CA VAL A 329 -26.56 -14.47 -14.39
C VAL A 329 -27.64 -14.63 -15.47
N GLU A 330 -27.49 -13.95 -16.60
CA GLU A 330 -28.40 -14.06 -17.73
C GLU A 330 -28.44 -15.48 -18.33
N ILE A 331 -27.29 -16.15 -18.43
CA ILE A 331 -27.20 -17.56 -18.88
C ILE A 331 -28.00 -18.48 -17.96
N LEU A 332 -27.84 -18.33 -16.64
CA LEU A 332 -28.58 -19.14 -15.67
C LEU A 332 -30.08 -18.86 -15.71
N ILE A 333 -30.49 -17.59 -15.83
CA ILE A 333 -31.90 -17.21 -15.95
C ILE A 333 -32.51 -17.80 -17.23
N LYS A 334 -31.85 -17.62 -18.38
CA LYS A 334 -32.32 -18.13 -19.66
C LYS A 334 -32.51 -19.65 -19.64
N LEU A 335 -31.47 -20.39 -19.25
CA LEU A 335 -31.55 -21.86 -19.19
C LEU A 335 -32.56 -22.37 -18.15
N SER A 336 -32.77 -21.63 -17.06
CA SER A 336 -33.81 -21.99 -16.08
C SER A 336 -35.23 -21.88 -16.63
N LEU A 337 -35.44 -20.98 -17.60
CA LEU A 337 -36.74 -20.77 -18.23
C LEU A 337 -36.93 -21.72 -19.42
N THR A 338 -35.86 -22.06 -20.14
CA THR A 338 -35.95 -22.77 -21.43
C THR A 338 -35.50 -24.24 -21.42
N ASP A 339 -34.94 -24.77 -20.32
CA ASP A 339 -34.42 -26.16 -20.25
C ASP A 339 -34.74 -26.87 -18.92
N ALA A 340 -35.54 -27.94 -18.96
CA ALA A 340 -36.03 -28.68 -17.79
C ALA A 340 -34.91 -29.32 -16.99
N ALA A 341 -33.92 -29.90 -17.68
CA ALA A 341 -32.79 -30.54 -17.02
C ALA A 341 -31.99 -29.52 -16.21
N THR A 342 -31.78 -28.32 -16.75
CA THR A 342 -31.13 -27.21 -16.04
C THR A 342 -32.01 -26.65 -14.94
N LYS A 343 -33.32 -26.53 -15.14
CA LYS A 343 -34.28 -26.07 -14.12
C LYS A 343 -34.29 -27.00 -12.90
N GLU A 344 -34.36 -28.31 -13.11
CA GLU A 344 -34.32 -29.31 -12.04
C GLU A 344 -32.94 -29.34 -11.37
N TRP A 345 -31.86 -29.30 -12.16
CA TRP A 345 -30.50 -29.22 -11.63
C TRP A 345 -30.29 -27.97 -10.79
N ILE A 346 -30.80 -26.82 -11.22
CA ILE A 346 -30.77 -25.56 -10.47
C ILE A 346 -31.52 -25.78 -9.16
N ARG A 347 -32.80 -26.19 -9.17
CA ARG A 347 -33.57 -26.44 -7.94
C ARG A 347 -32.87 -27.37 -6.94
N ASN A 348 -32.19 -28.41 -7.42
CA ASN A 348 -31.52 -29.40 -6.57
C ASN A 348 -30.10 -29.03 -6.13
N SER A 349 -29.39 -28.22 -6.92
CA SER A 349 -27.97 -27.86 -6.66
C SER A 349 -27.82 -26.56 -5.88
N ILE A 350 -28.91 -25.83 -5.69
CA ILE A 350 -28.90 -24.45 -5.20
C ILE A 350 -29.34 -24.40 -3.74
N ASN A 351 -28.34 -24.26 -2.88
CA ASN A 351 -28.49 -23.59 -1.60
C ASN A 351 -28.07 -22.11 -1.78
N ILE A 352 -28.70 -21.41 -2.75
CA ILE A 352 -28.29 -20.07 -3.24
C ILE A 352 -28.14 -19.06 -2.13
N ASN A 353 -28.92 -19.22 -1.05
CA ASN A 353 -29.07 -18.22 0.00
C ASN A 353 -27.77 -17.91 0.76
N GLU A 354 -26.78 -18.81 0.82
CA GLU A 354 -25.54 -18.54 1.58
C GLU A 354 -24.31 -18.22 0.72
N GLU A 355 -24.16 -18.88 -0.43
CA GLU A 355 -22.93 -18.81 -1.23
C GLU A 355 -22.87 -17.58 -2.15
N LEU A 356 -24.03 -17.16 -2.68
CA LEU A 356 -24.14 -16.10 -3.68
C LEU A 356 -24.69 -14.77 -3.14
N LYS A 357 -25.01 -14.70 -1.84
CA LYS A 357 -25.64 -13.53 -1.18
C LYS A 357 -24.91 -12.18 -1.31
N HIS A 358 -23.66 -12.21 -1.77
CA HIS A 358 -22.82 -11.03 -1.93
C HIS A 358 -22.76 -10.52 -3.37
N LEU A 359 -23.36 -11.24 -4.32
CA LEU A 359 -23.45 -10.77 -5.69
C LEU A 359 -24.43 -9.61 -5.78
N LYS A 360 -24.10 -8.62 -6.61
CA LYS A 360 -24.94 -7.44 -6.85
C LYS A 360 -26.34 -7.82 -7.36
N ASP A 361 -26.43 -8.90 -8.14
CA ASP A 361 -27.68 -9.39 -8.75
C ASP A 361 -28.36 -10.50 -7.93
N PHE A 362 -27.93 -10.72 -6.68
CA PHE A 362 -28.41 -11.82 -5.83
C PHE A 362 -29.91 -11.75 -5.56
N ASP A 363 -30.45 -10.57 -5.28
CA ASP A 363 -31.87 -10.41 -4.93
C ASP A 363 -32.76 -10.85 -6.10
N ILE A 364 -32.38 -10.46 -7.32
CA ILE A 364 -33.04 -10.86 -8.57
C ILE A 364 -32.96 -12.38 -8.74
N LEU A 365 -31.77 -12.98 -8.59
CA LEU A 365 -31.59 -14.43 -8.71
C LEU A 365 -32.37 -15.21 -7.66
N SER A 366 -32.32 -14.79 -6.39
CA SER A 366 -32.99 -15.48 -5.30
C SER A 366 -34.51 -15.44 -5.48
N GLU A 367 -35.07 -14.32 -5.92
CA GLU A 367 -36.51 -14.19 -6.12
C GLU A 367 -36.99 -15.01 -7.33
N LEU A 368 -36.26 -14.91 -8.45
CA LEU A 368 -36.59 -15.63 -9.68
C LEU A 368 -36.52 -17.15 -9.47
N PHE A 369 -35.45 -17.67 -8.87
CA PHE A 369 -35.30 -19.12 -8.68
C PHE A 369 -36.26 -19.74 -7.66
N LYS A 370 -36.74 -18.97 -6.68
CA LYS A 370 -37.79 -19.41 -5.76
C LYS A 370 -39.17 -19.51 -6.42
N SER A 371 -39.42 -18.70 -7.43
CA SER A 371 -40.73 -18.55 -8.07
C SER A 371 -40.83 -19.16 -9.47
N LEU A 372 -39.77 -19.84 -9.94
CA LEU A 372 -39.75 -20.50 -11.25
C LEU A 372 -40.94 -21.46 -11.44
N PRO A 373 -41.66 -21.39 -12.57
CA PRO A 373 -42.77 -22.30 -12.87
C PRO A 373 -42.29 -23.76 -12.97
N SER A 374 -43.14 -24.71 -12.55
CA SER A 374 -42.82 -26.14 -12.57
C SER A 374 -42.82 -26.75 -13.97
N THR A 375 -43.42 -26.05 -14.93
CA THR A 375 -43.66 -26.49 -16.32
C THR A 375 -42.76 -25.74 -17.31
N GLU A 376 -42.64 -26.24 -18.53
CA GLU A 376 -41.89 -25.64 -19.64
C GLU A 376 -42.78 -24.97 -20.69
N GLU A 377 -44.09 -25.02 -20.47
CA GLU A 377 -45.04 -24.51 -21.46
C GLU A 377 -44.84 -23.00 -21.64
N PRO A 378 -44.78 -22.51 -22.89
CA PRO A 378 -44.60 -21.08 -23.17
C PRO A 378 -45.66 -20.21 -22.49
N GLU A 379 -46.86 -20.74 -22.30
CA GLU A 379 -47.97 -20.07 -21.63
C GLU A 379 -47.68 -19.82 -20.14
N ASP A 380 -47.09 -20.80 -19.45
CA ASP A 380 -46.74 -20.71 -18.04
C ASP A 380 -45.54 -19.80 -17.80
N ILE A 381 -44.57 -19.79 -18.73
CA ILE A 381 -43.42 -18.88 -18.71
C ILE A 381 -43.89 -17.43 -18.93
N ASN A 382 -44.78 -17.19 -19.88
CA ASN A 382 -45.35 -15.87 -20.13
C ASN A 382 -46.22 -15.38 -18.97
N ALA A 383 -47.00 -16.27 -18.36
CA ALA A 383 -47.76 -15.98 -17.14
C ALA A 383 -46.82 -15.62 -15.97
N PHE A 384 -45.72 -16.35 -15.81
CA PHE A 384 -44.70 -16.07 -14.81
C PHE A 384 -44.04 -14.70 -15.04
N ILE A 385 -43.59 -14.38 -16.25
CA ILE A 385 -42.98 -13.08 -16.58
C ILE A 385 -43.97 -11.94 -16.32
N SER A 386 -45.24 -12.12 -16.72
CA SER A 386 -46.31 -11.13 -16.53
C SER A 386 -46.70 -10.95 -15.06
N SER A 387 -46.39 -11.91 -14.19
CA SER A 387 -46.63 -11.81 -12.75
C SER A 387 -45.58 -10.97 -11.99
N LYS A 388 -44.49 -10.58 -12.67
CA LYS A 388 -43.40 -9.78 -12.08
C LYS A 388 -43.59 -8.30 -12.33
N ASP A 389 -42.91 -7.48 -11.52
CA ASP A 389 -42.88 -6.03 -11.69
C ASP A 389 -42.40 -5.66 -13.11
N SER A 390 -42.91 -4.54 -13.65
CA SER A 390 -42.72 -4.15 -15.05
C SER A 390 -41.25 -4.10 -15.50
N HIS A 391 -40.34 -3.69 -14.60
CA HIS A 391 -38.91 -3.65 -14.87
C HIS A 391 -38.28 -5.05 -14.96
N ILE A 392 -38.68 -5.98 -14.08
CA ILE A 392 -38.20 -7.36 -14.08
C ILE A 392 -38.77 -8.11 -15.29
N ALA A 393 -40.05 -7.92 -15.59
CA ALA A 393 -40.71 -8.52 -16.76
C ALA A 393 -40.03 -8.10 -18.07
N THR A 394 -39.68 -6.81 -18.21
CA THR A 394 -38.95 -6.29 -19.37
C THR A 394 -37.54 -6.91 -19.47
N PHE A 395 -36.83 -6.97 -18.35
CA PHE A 395 -35.50 -7.60 -18.28
C PHE A 395 -35.52 -9.10 -18.64
N LEU A 396 -36.50 -9.86 -18.15
CA LEU A 396 -36.65 -11.28 -18.46
C LEU A 396 -36.93 -11.51 -19.95
N ASN A 397 -37.80 -10.70 -20.56
CA ASN A 397 -38.07 -10.77 -22.00
C ASN A 397 -36.82 -10.47 -22.83
N ASP A 398 -36.05 -9.45 -22.45
CA ASP A 398 -34.78 -9.13 -23.10
C ASP A 398 -33.78 -10.29 -23.00
N VAL A 399 -33.67 -10.93 -21.83
CA VAL A 399 -32.77 -12.08 -21.61
C VAL A 399 -33.18 -13.29 -22.45
N ILE A 400 -34.48 -13.56 -22.60
CA ILE A 400 -34.99 -14.66 -23.44
C ILE A 400 -34.67 -14.40 -24.91
N LEU A 401 -34.86 -13.17 -25.38
CA LEU A 401 -34.67 -12.76 -26.77
C LEU A 401 -33.19 -12.64 -27.18
N ARG A 402 -32.27 -12.50 -26.23
CA ARG A 402 -30.82 -12.45 -26.52
C ARG A 402 -30.35 -13.76 -27.15
N ASP A 403 -29.71 -13.64 -28.31
CA ASP A 403 -29.11 -14.80 -28.98
C ASP A 403 -27.85 -15.25 -28.23
N PHE A 404 -27.93 -16.45 -27.65
CA PHE A 404 -26.79 -17.13 -27.05
C PHE A 404 -26.67 -18.45 -27.81
N ALA A 405 -25.53 -18.67 -28.47
CA ALA A 405 -25.29 -19.89 -29.23
C ALA A 405 -25.54 -21.13 -28.36
N HIS A 406 -26.25 -22.13 -28.89
CA HIS A 406 -26.67 -23.40 -28.26
C HIS A 406 -26.18 -23.62 -26.82
N LEU A 407 -26.88 -23.04 -25.85
CA LEU A 407 -26.57 -23.19 -24.43
C LEU A 407 -27.00 -24.58 -23.95
N SER A 408 -26.22 -25.14 -23.03
CA SER A 408 -26.46 -26.46 -22.43
C SER A 408 -26.38 -26.43 -20.90
N LEU A 409 -26.79 -27.51 -20.24
CA LEU A 409 -26.58 -27.72 -18.80
C LEU A 409 -25.11 -27.55 -18.38
N VAL A 410 -24.16 -27.85 -19.27
CA VAL A 410 -22.73 -27.63 -19.03
C VAL A 410 -22.41 -26.14 -18.90
N ASP A 411 -23.03 -25.29 -19.74
CA ASP A 411 -22.81 -23.85 -19.70
C ASP A 411 -23.43 -23.22 -18.44
N ALA A 412 -24.56 -23.74 -17.97
CA ALA A 412 -25.12 -23.40 -16.65
C ALA A 412 -24.17 -23.76 -15.50
N LYS A 413 -23.59 -24.97 -15.52
CA LYS A 413 -22.59 -25.40 -14.52
C LYS A 413 -21.37 -24.48 -14.52
N LYS A 414 -20.86 -24.10 -15.70
CA LYS A 414 -19.74 -23.16 -15.84
C LYS A 414 -20.09 -21.76 -15.33
N ALA A 415 -21.27 -21.25 -15.66
CA ALA A 415 -21.74 -19.94 -15.20
C ALA A 415 -21.83 -19.90 -13.67
N LEU A 416 -22.41 -20.94 -13.05
CA LEU A 416 -22.49 -21.04 -11.59
C LEU A 416 -21.10 -21.08 -10.94
N ILE A 417 -20.16 -21.88 -11.46
CA ILE A 417 -18.79 -21.95 -10.92
C ILE A 417 -18.09 -20.59 -11.04
N ARG A 418 -18.24 -19.88 -12.17
CA ARG A 418 -17.68 -18.52 -12.36
C ARG A 418 -18.25 -17.53 -11.35
N LEU A 419 -19.54 -17.57 -11.07
CA LEU A 419 -20.18 -16.75 -10.04
C LEU A 419 -19.68 -17.09 -8.63
N LYS A 420 -19.45 -18.37 -8.30
CA LYS A 420 -18.84 -18.78 -7.02
C LYS A 420 -17.39 -18.31 -6.87
N ILE A 421 -16.58 -18.43 -7.92
CA ILE A 421 -15.21 -17.91 -7.99
C ILE A 421 -15.21 -16.41 -7.68
N LYS A 422 -16.10 -15.66 -8.33
CA LYS A 422 -16.23 -14.21 -8.12
C LYS A 422 -16.66 -13.85 -6.70
N SER A 423 -17.72 -14.49 -6.18
CA SER A 423 -18.17 -14.32 -4.79
C SER A 423 -17.05 -14.56 -3.78
N LEU A 424 -16.22 -15.60 -3.99
CA LEU A 424 -15.06 -15.88 -3.13
C LEU A 424 -13.95 -14.84 -3.27
N GLN A 425 -13.67 -14.34 -4.48
CA GLN A 425 -12.70 -13.27 -4.70
C GLN A 425 -13.12 -12.00 -3.94
N ASP A 426 -14.39 -11.60 -4.05
CA ASP A 426 -14.93 -10.44 -3.36
C ASP A 426 -14.86 -10.61 -1.83
N LYS A 427 -15.19 -11.80 -1.31
CA LYS A 427 -15.03 -12.13 0.12
C LYS A 427 -13.58 -12.04 0.60
N ILE A 428 -12.64 -12.55 -0.19
CA ILE A 428 -11.21 -12.51 0.11
C ILE A 428 -10.73 -11.05 0.17
N ASP A 429 -11.13 -10.23 -0.79
CA ASP A 429 -10.70 -8.83 -0.85
C ASP A 429 -11.36 -7.98 0.24
N LEU A 430 -12.61 -8.27 0.60
CA LEU A 430 -13.26 -7.69 1.76
C LEU A 430 -12.53 -8.04 3.06
N ASN A 431 -12.21 -9.32 3.27
CA ASN A 431 -11.48 -9.79 4.46
C ASN A 431 -10.07 -9.18 4.54
N LYS A 432 -9.35 -9.08 3.41
CA LYS A 432 -8.07 -8.37 3.35
C LYS A 432 -8.22 -6.89 3.72
N THR A 433 -9.26 -6.24 3.24
CA THR A 433 -9.54 -4.84 3.57
C THR A 433 -9.87 -4.69 5.06
N PHE A 434 -10.67 -5.60 5.61
CA PHE A 434 -11.02 -5.62 7.03
C PHE A 434 -9.77 -5.80 7.89
N SER A 435 -8.88 -6.75 7.55
CA SER A 435 -7.60 -6.98 8.25
C SER A 435 -6.63 -5.78 8.27
N ARG A 436 -6.91 -4.74 7.48
CA ARG A 436 -6.11 -3.50 7.40
C ARG A 436 -6.73 -2.34 8.19
N ARG A 437 -7.95 -2.49 8.74
CA ARG A 437 -8.61 -1.47 9.55
C ARG A 437 -7.95 -1.35 10.93
N GLU A 438 -7.99 -0.15 11.49
CA GLU A 438 -7.48 0.11 12.84
C GLU A 438 -8.45 -0.43 13.91
N GLY A 439 -7.90 -0.86 15.06
CA GLY A 439 -8.69 -1.31 16.21
C GLY A 439 -9.04 -2.81 16.26
N ILE A 440 -8.55 -3.62 15.32
CA ILE A 440 -8.77 -5.08 15.31
C ILE A 440 -7.70 -5.77 16.15
N SER A 441 -8.11 -6.69 17.01
CA SER A 441 -7.20 -7.47 17.87
C SER A 441 -6.36 -8.48 17.07
N ASN A 442 -5.19 -8.86 17.59
CA ASN A 442 -4.31 -9.82 16.92
C ASN A 442 -4.98 -11.20 16.69
N GLU A 443 -5.84 -11.64 17.61
CA GLU A 443 -6.60 -12.89 17.49
C GLU A 443 -7.62 -12.82 16.34
N GLU A 444 -8.29 -11.68 16.17
CA GLU A 444 -9.21 -11.46 15.06
C GLU A 444 -8.47 -11.43 13.72
N ILE A 445 -7.29 -10.79 13.64
CA ILE A 445 -6.54 -10.79 12.38
C ILE A 445 -5.98 -12.19 12.05
N LEU A 446 -5.54 -12.97 13.05
CA LEU A 446 -5.17 -14.38 12.84
C LEU A 446 -6.37 -15.19 12.32
N THR A 447 -7.54 -14.99 12.89
CA THR A 447 -8.78 -15.63 12.46
C THR A 447 -9.15 -15.24 11.03
N ILE A 448 -9.07 -13.95 10.69
CA ILE A 448 -9.31 -13.45 9.33
C ILE A 448 -8.29 -14.00 8.35
N THR A 449 -7.01 -14.07 8.74
CA THR A 449 -5.94 -14.63 7.89
C THR A 449 -6.17 -16.10 7.61
N SER A 450 -6.48 -16.89 8.65
CA SER A 450 -6.87 -18.30 8.49
C SER A 450 -8.09 -18.44 7.58
N LYS A 451 -9.09 -17.57 7.73
CA LYS A 451 -10.30 -17.57 6.90
C LYS A 451 -9.97 -17.25 5.43
N VAL A 452 -9.12 -16.27 5.17
CA VAL A 452 -8.65 -15.92 3.82
C VAL A 452 -7.90 -17.09 3.18
N GLU A 453 -7.06 -17.79 3.93
CA GLU A 453 -6.34 -18.96 3.42
C GLU A 453 -7.30 -20.12 3.10
N THR A 454 -8.29 -20.38 3.94
CA THR A 454 -9.35 -21.36 3.65
C THR A 454 -10.13 -21.00 2.39
N GLN A 455 -10.52 -19.72 2.25
CA GLN A 455 -11.23 -19.23 1.06
C GLN A 455 -10.37 -19.33 -0.21
N ARG A 456 -9.06 -19.17 -0.11
CA ARG A 456 -8.13 -19.38 -1.24
C ARG A 456 -8.05 -20.84 -1.66
N LYS A 457 -8.05 -21.79 -0.70
CA LYS A 457 -8.11 -23.23 -1.00
C LYS A 457 -9.42 -23.55 -1.74
N GLU A 458 -10.54 -23.04 -1.26
CA GLU A 458 -11.85 -23.22 -1.90
C GLU A 458 -11.91 -22.58 -3.32
N LEU A 459 -11.38 -21.37 -3.47
CA LEU A 459 -11.27 -20.69 -4.77
C LEU A 459 -10.50 -21.52 -5.79
N LEU A 460 -9.43 -22.19 -5.36
CA LEU A 460 -8.65 -23.07 -6.21
C LEU A 460 -9.45 -24.30 -6.64
N ASP A 461 -10.18 -24.93 -5.72
CA ASP A 461 -11.00 -26.10 -6.02
C ASP A 461 -12.06 -25.77 -7.07
N PHE A 462 -12.70 -24.59 -6.99
CA PHE A 462 -13.61 -24.11 -8.02
C PHE A 462 -12.94 -23.84 -9.37
N LYS A 463 -11.73 -23.25 -9.38
CA LYS A 463 -10.97 -23.07 -10.63
C LYS A 463 -10.65 -24.40 -11.29
N LYS A 464 -10.22 -25.40 -10.52
CA LYS A 464 -9.95 -26.77 -11.02
C LYS A 464 -11.22 -27.41 -11.56
N ALA A 465 -12.35 -27.27 -10.86
CA ALA A 465 -13.63 -27.76 -11.32
C ALA A 465 -14.03 -27.14 -12.67
N LEU A 466 -13.83 -25.83 -12.85
CA LEU A 466 -14.08 -25.15 -14.12
C LEU A 466 -13.21 -25.71 -15.25
N THR A 467 -11.90 -25.85 -15.01
CA THR A 467 -10.96 -26.41 -16.00
C THR A 467 -11.28 -27.86 -16.36
N ASN A 468 -11.75 -28.67 -15.42
CA ASN A 468 -12.14 -30.05 -15.70
C ASN A 468 -13.37 -30.13 -16.60
N ILE A 469 -14.33 -29.22 -16.43
CA ILE A 469 -15.50 -29.12 -17.30
C ILE A 469 -15.11 -28.66 -18.71
N ASP A 470 -14.15 -27.74 -18.83
CA ASP A 470 -13.61 -27.33 -20.13
C ASP A 470 -12.94 -28.48 -20.88
N LYS A 471 -12.16 -29.31 -20.18
CA LYS A 471 -11.47 -30.49 -20.76
C LYS A 471 -12.39 -31.63 -21.17
N SER A 472 -13.57 -31.76 -20.56
CA SER A 472 -14.56 -32.78 -20.94
C SER A 472 -15.34 -32.47 -22.23
N ARG A 473 -15.05 -31.32 -22.88
CA ARG A 473 -15.69 -30.85 -24.11
C ARG A 473 -14.79 -31.01 -25.35
N GLU A 474 -13.50 -31.32 -25.14
CA GLU A 474 -12.56 -31.86 -26.15
C GLU A 474 -12.65 -33.38 -26.17
#